data_AF-A0A9X3FDN4-F1
#
_entry.id   AF-A0A9X3FDN4-F1
#
_cell.length_a   1.000
_cell.length_b   1.000
_cell.length_c   1.000
_cell.angle_alpha   90.00
_cell.angle_beta   90.00
_cell.angle_gamma   90.00
#
_symmetry.space_group_name_H-M   'P 1'
#
loop_
_entity.id
_entity.type
_entity.pdbx_description
1 polymer ?
#
loop_
_entity_poly.entity_id
_entity_poly.type
_entity_poly.pdbx_seq_one_letter_code
_entity_poly.pdbx_strand_id
1 'polypeptide(L)'
;MKKMLAFIFMLTFSISSYSQTNQNEVTGNATEGENMYTIRRNAVCSEDLLLYSYERLLPVSEKTAVALKAGFMIWDPVLPLAEAALVTGGPKNFFEMGVGGIVDIFDDGGFLTFRTGYRYQAPKGFLFKVSAIYSPDNFLLPLVGVGYSF
;
A
#
# COMPACT_ATOMS: atom_id res chain seq x y z
N MET A 1 -36.12 -1.52 -2.66
CA MET A 1 -35.47 -0.24 -3.03
C MET A 1 -35.39 0.78 -1.89
N LYS A 2 -36.45 1.04 -1.11
CA LYS A 2 -36.41 2.02 0.01
C LYS A 2 -35.37 1.72 1.12
N LYS A 3 -35.03 0.45 1.36
CA LYS A 3 -34.02 0.05 2.36
C LYS A 3 -32.56 0.29 1.92
N MET A 4 -32.29 0.36 0.61
CA MET A 4 -30.94 0.56 0.07
C MET A 4 -30.50 2.02 0.14
N LEU A 5 -31.45 2.95 -0.02
CA LEU A 5 -31.22 4.39 0.07
C LEU A 5 -30.88 4.86 1.49
N ALA A 6 -31.47 4.23 2.51
CA ALA A 6 -31.17 4.50 3.91
C ALA A 6 -29.73 4.07 4.30
N PHE A 7 -29.23 2.98 3.70
CA PHE A 7 -27.88 2.48 3.95
C PHE A 7 -26.81 3.40 3.35
N ILE A 8 -27.05 3.91 2.12
CA ILE A 8 -26.18 4.90 1.46
C ILE A 8 -26.14 6.21 2.25
N PHE A 9 -27.28 6.67 2.78
CA PHE A 9 -27.35 7.90 3.56
C PHE A 9 -26.63 7.82 4.92
N MET A 10 -26.70 6.67 5.61
CA MET A 10 -25.94 6.44 6.85
C MET A 10 -24.42 6.36 6.63
N LEU A 11 -23.99 5.80 5.49
CA LEU A 11 -22.57 5.74 5.13
C LEU A 11 -22.00 7.14 4.85
N THR A 12 -22.76 8.04 4.23
CA THR A 12 -22.31 9.42 3.99
C THR A 12 -22.27 10.27 5.25
N PHE A 13 -23.18 10.05 6.21
CA PHE A 13 -23.27 10.88 7.41
C PHE A 13 -22.14 10.59 8.43
N SER A 14 -21.60 9.37 8.43
CA SER A 14 -20.49 8.98 9.32
C SER A 14 -19.13 9.50 8.83
N ILE A 15 -18.99 9.79 7.54
CA ILE A 15 -17.76 10.37 6.97
C ILE A 15 -17.64 11.87 7.32
N SER A 16 -18.76 12.60 7.34
CA SER A 16 -18.79 14.03 7.63
C SER A 16 -18.41 14.37 9.07
N SER A 17 -18.85 13.55 10.03
CA SER A 17 -18.62 13.81 11.46
C SER A 17 -17.20 13.46 11.93
N TYR A 18 -16.46 12.66 11.18
CA TYR A 18 -15.04 12.37 11.47
C TYR A 18 -14.10 13.48 10.96
N SER A 19 -14.58 14.34 10.06
CA SER A 19 -13.78 15.35 9.37
C SER A 19 -13.49 16.59 10.22
N GLN A 20 -14.39 16.99 11.13
CA GLN A 20 -14.21 18.25 11.87
C GLN A 20 -13.39 18.12 13.17
N THR A 21 -13.47 16.99 13.88
CA THR A 21 -12.75 16.86 15.16
C THR A 21 -11.24 16.62 14.99
N ASN A 22 -10.77 16.14 13.82
CA ASN A 22 -9.34 15.95 13.56
C ASN A 22 -8.63 17.16 12.95
N GLN A 23 -9.33 18.19 12.46
CA GLN A 23 -8.65 19.35 11.85
C GLN A 23 -7.82 20.15 12.87
N ASN A 24 -8.21 20.17 14.15
CA ASN A 24 -7.46 20.90 15.17
C ASN A 24 -6.20 20.17 15.66
N GLU A 25 -6.14 18.84 15.62
CA GLU A 25 -4.90 18.10 15.91
C GLU A 25 -3.95 18.01 14.70
N VAL A 26 -4.48 18.04 13.48
CA VAL A 26 -3.70 17.92 12.24
C VAL A 26 -2.93 19.21 11.91
N THR A 27 -3.39 20.37 12.39
CA THR A 27 -2.73 21.66 12.09
C THR A 27 -1.55 21.95 13.03
N GLY A 28 -1.47 21.28 14.19
CA GLY A 28 -0.37 21.49 15.16
C GLY A 28 0.91 20.69 14.87
N ASN A 29 0.80 19.53 14.22
CA ASN A 29 1.93 18.61 13.98
C ASN A 29 2.35 18.49 12.50
N ALA A 30 1.68 19.17 11.56
CA ALA A 30 2.03 19.13 10.14
C ALA A 30 3.21 20.05 9.77
N THR A 31 3.79 20.77 10.73
CA THR A 31 4.82 21.80 10.51
C THR A 31 6.25 21.31 10.77
N GLU A 32 6.44 20.12 11.34
CA GLU A 32 7.76 19.46 11.37
C GLU A 32 7.80 18.48 10.20
N GLY A 33 8.68 18.74 9.23
CA GLY A 33 8.80 17.93 8.01
C GLY A 33 9.09 16.47 8.34
N GLU A 34 8.04 15.64 8.33
CA GLU A 34 8.19 14.19 8.42
C GLU A 34 9.06 13.73 7.24
N ASN A 35 10.29 13.34 7.57
CA ASN A 35 11.25 12.81 6.62
C ASN A 35 11.14 11.27 6.60
N MET A 36 11.75 10.64 5.59
CA MET A 36 11.69 9.18 5.45
C MET A 36 12.29 8.43 6.67
N TYR A 37 13.09 9.08 7.51
CA TYR A 37 13.66 8.48 8.74
C TYR A 37 12.68 8.49 9.91
N THR A 38 11.70 9.39 9.92
CA THR A 38 10.71 9.52 11.01
C THR A 38 9.42 8.75 10.76
N ILE A 39 9.13 8.36 9.51
CA ILE A 39 7.92 7.60 9.20
C ILE A 39 7.96 6.18 9.78
N ARG A 40 6.78 5.58 9.91
CA ARG A 40 6.63 4.15 10.21
C ARG A 40 7.18 3.33 9.04
N ARG A 41 8.04 2.36 9.34
CA ARG A 41 8.85 1.67 8.31
C ARG A 41 8.38 0.27 8.01
N ASN A 42 7.64 -0.35 8.91
CA ASN A 42 7.08 -1.68 8.68
C ASN A 42 5.64 -1.52 8.23
N ALA A 43 5.16 -2.40 7.37
CA ALA A 43 3.76 -2.44 7.00
C ALA A 43 3.30 -3.86 6.71
N VAL A 44 2.02 -4.11 6.98
CA VAL A 44 1.28 -5.27 6.49
C VAL A 44 0.17 -4.76 5.57
N CYS A 45 0.03 -5.37 4.40
CA CYS A 45 -0.89 -4.94 3.35
C CYS A 45 -1.66 -6.13 2.79
N SER A 46 -2.94 -5.90 2.47
CA SER A 46 -3.72 -6.69 1.53
C SER A 46 -3.75 -5.89 0.23
N GLU A 47 -2.98 -6.30 -0.78
CA GLU A 47 -2.80 -5.62 -2.06
C GLU A 47 -3.72 -6.23 -3.15
N ASP A 48 -5.02 -6.26 -2.85
CA ASP A 48 -6.13 -7.03 -3.49
C ASP A 48 -6.70 -8.09 -2.51
N LEU A 49 -7.79 -8.78 -2.89
CA LEU A 49 -8.51 -9.74 -2.06
C LEU A 49 -7.65 -10.97 -1.68
N LEU A 50 -6.71 -11.34 -2.55
CA LEU A 50 -5.94 -12.58 -2.43
C LEU A 50 -4.45 -12.36 -2.19
N LEU A 51 -3.96 -11.12 -2.26
CA LEU A 51 -2.54 -10.80 -2.16
C LEU A 51 -2.23 -10.16 -0.81
N TYR A 52 -1.41 -10.83 0.00
CA TYR A 52 -0.99 -10.35 1.32
C TYR A 52 0.52 -10.18 1.35
N SER A 53 0.99 -9.08 1.95
CA SER A 53 2.42 -8.79 2.01
C SER A 53 2.82 -8.05 3.28
N TYR A 54 4.00 -8.37 3.77
CA TYR A 54 4.77 -7.55 4.69
C TYR A 54 5.79 -6.73 3.90
N GLU A 55 5.99 -5.49 4.30
CA GLU A 55 6.92 -4.56 3.67
C GLU A 55 7.75 -3.82 4.72
N ARG A 56 9.02 -3.56 4.39
CA ARG A 56 9.93 -2.73 5.18
C ARG A 56 10.58 -1.65 4.33
N LEU A 57 10.43 -0.40 4.75
CA LEU A 57 11.10 0.77 4.20
C LEU A 57 12.50 0.95 4.82
N LEU A 58 13.48 1.10 3.94
CA LEU A 58 14.87 1.41 4.24
C LEU A 58 15.18 2.81 3.71
N PRO A 59 15.14 3.85 4.56
CA PRO A 59 15.39 5.22 4.14
C PRO A 59 16.81 5.38 3.56
N VAL A 60 16.88 5.95 2.36
CA VAL A 60 18.13 6.27 1.66
C VAL A 60 18.41 7.78 1.70
N SER A 61 17.36 8.59 1.68
CA SER A 61 17.42 10.05 1.86
C SER A 61 16.14 10.54 2.55
N GLU A 62 16.05 11.85 2.80
CA GLU A 62 14.85 12.47 3.39
C GLU A 62 13.56 12.21 2.60
N LYS A 63 13.67 11.98 1.28
CA LYS A 63 12.52 11.81 0.37
C LYS A 63 12.45 10.44 -0.30
N THR A 64 13.43 9.55 -0.05
CA THR A 64 13.55 8.29 -0.79
C THR A 64 13.90 7.13 0.14
N ALA A 65 13.26 5.98 -0.07
CA ALA A 65 13.54 4.71 0.59
C ALA A 65 13.55 3.57 -0.43
N VAL A 66 14.19 2.47 -0.06
CA VAL A 66 13.98 1.17 -0.68
C VAL A 66 12.96 0.39 0.15
N ALA A 67 11.86 -0.01 -0.46
CA ALA A 67 10.91 -0.96 0.10
C ALA A 67 11.35 -2.38 -0.22
N LEU A 68 11.45 -3.22 0.81
CA LEU A 68 11.58 -4.67 0.66
C LEU A 68 10.25 -5.31 1.05
N LYS A 69 9.66 -6.05 0.13
CA LYS A 69 8.36 -6.69 0.28
C LYS A 69 8.51 -8.20 0.18
N ALA A 70 7.85 -8.91 1.07
CA ALA A 70 7.66 -10.35 1.01
C ALA A 70 6.20 -10.68 1.32
N GLY A 71 5.63 -11.64 0.62
CA GLY A 71 4.21 -11.94 0.74
C GLY A 71 3.84 -13.23 0.04
N PHE A 72 2.53 -13.39 -0.16
CA PHE A 72 1.98 -14.51 -0.91
C PHE A 72 0.65 -14.11 -1.55
N MET A 73 0.35 -14.74 -2.68
CA MET A 73 -0.96 -14.71 -3.31
C MET A 73 -1.68 -16.03 -3.00
N ILE A 74 -2.90 -15.94 -2.49
CA ILE A 74 -3.78 -17.08 -2.33
C ILE A 74 -4.30 -17.46 -3.73
N TRP A 75 -3.59 -18.39 -4.36
CA TRP A 75 -3.96 -19.08 -5.59
C TRP A 75 -3.91 -20.59 -5.33
N ASP A 76 -4.27 -21.42 -6.30
CA ASP A 76 -4.08 -22.87 -6.24
C ASP A 76 -2.92 -23.24 -7.17
N PRO A 77 -1.67 -23.39 -6.68
CA PRO A 77 -1.20 -23.33 -5.28
C PRO A 77 -0.89 -21.91 -4.76
N VAL A 78 -0.64 -21.76 -3.44
CA VAL A 78 -0.21 -20.47 -2.85
C VAL A 78 1.12 -20.05 -3.45
N LEU A 79 1.17 -18.82 -3.99
CA LEU A 79 2.35 -18.32 -4.70
C LEU A 79 3.11 -17.31 -3.83
N PRO A 80 4.32 -17.62 -3.33
CA PRO A 80 5.16 -16.64 -2.67
C PRO A 80 5.50 -15.47 -3.57
N LEU A 81 5.62 -14.29 -2.97
CA LEU A 81 6.02 -13.06 -3.63
C LEU A 81 7.20 -12.41 -2.89
N ALA A 82 8.18 -11.92 -3.65
CA ALA A 82 9.22 -11.02 -3.16
C ALA A 82 9.40 -9.86 -4.13
N GLU A 83 9.56 -8.64 -3.62
CA GLU A 83 9.68 -7.44 -4.43
C GLU A 83 10.59 -6.41 -3.74
N ALA A 84 11.39 -5.71 -4.53
CA ALA A 84 12.12 -4.53 -4.10
C ALA A 84 11.63 -3.32 -4.89
N ALA A 85 11.30 -2.23 -4.21
CA ALA A 85 10.81 -1.02 -4.85
C ALA A 85 11.52 0.24 -4.36
N LEU A 86 11.75 1.18 -5.25
CA LEU A 86 12.11 2.55 -4.91
C LEU A 86 10.83 3.30 -4.52
N VAL A 87 10.84 3.91 -3.34
CA VAL A 87 9.73 4.70 -2.80
C VAL A 87 10.20 6.12 -2.66
N THR A 88 9.55 7.07 -3.32
CA THR A 88 9.93 8.49 -3.29
C THR A 88 8.72 9.39 -3.13
N GLY A 89 8.82 10.44 -2.32
CA GLY A 89 7.68 11.32 -2.10
C GLY A 89 7.83 12.30 -0.95
N GLY A 90 6.66 12.76 -0.48
CA GLY A 90 6.51 13.69 0.63
C GLY A 90 6.00 13.00 1.90
N PRO A 91 5.53 13.75 2.91
CA PRO A 91 5.30 13.22 4.26
C PRO A 91 4.27 12.08 4.34
N LYS A 92 3.28 12.08 3.45
CA LYS A 92 2.22 11.06 3.44
C LYS A 92 2.00 10.38 2.09
N ASN A 93 2.55 10.95 1.02
CA ASN A 93 2.22 10.58 -0.35
C ASN A 93 3.50 10.21 -1.07
N PHE A 94 3.56 8.98 -1.58
CA PHE A 94 4.74 8.41 -2.19
C PHE A 94 4.40 7.75 -3.51
N PHE A 95 5.33 7.84 -4.44
CA PHE A 95 5.37 7.04 -5.65
C PHE A 95 6.25 5.81 -5.40
N GLU A 96 5.84 4.67 -5.92
CA GLU A 96 6.55 3.40 -5.81
C GLU A 96 6.84 2.85 -7.21
N MET A 97 8.07 2.39 -7.43
CA MET A 97 8.44 1.64 -8.62
C MET A 97 9.38 0.51 -8.25
N GLY A 98 9.06 -0.73 -8.62
CA GLY A 98 9.81 -1.89 -8.16
C GLY A 98 9.85 -3.04 -9.15
N VAL A 99 10.68 -4.01 -8.81
CA VAL A 99 10.84 -5.28 -9.50
C VAL A 99 10.75 -6.39 -8.48
N GLY A 100 10.10 -7.48 -8.85
CA GLY A 100 9.86 -8.61 -7.98
C GLY A 100 9.61 -9.90 -8.75
N GLY A 101 9.26 -10.92 -8.00
CA GLY A 101 8.89 -12.22 -8.51
C GLY A 101 7.70 -12.77 -7.76
N ILE A 102 6.80 -13.44 -8.48
CA ILE A 102 5.83 -14.38 -7.92
C ILE A 102 6.32 -15.77 -8.32
N VAL A 103 6.58 -16.65 -7.36
CA VAL A 103 7.17 -17.97 -7.62
C VAL A 103 6.09 -19.03 -7.52
N ASP A 104 6.05 -19.94 -8.48
CA ASP A 104 5.32 -21.20 -8.36
C ASP A 104 6.29 -22.28 -7.90
N ILE A 105 6.15 -22.69 -6.64
CA ILE A 105 7.06 -23.68 -6.03
C ILE A 105 6.80 -25.09 -6.56
N PHE A 106 5.62 -25.36 -7.13
CA PHE A 106 5.21 -26.71 -7.51
C PHE A 106 5.55 -27.04 -8.97
N ASP A 107 5.47 -26.05 -9.86
CA ASP A 107 5.71 -26.23 -11.30
C ASP A 107 7.05 -25.65 -11.79
N ASP A 108 7.97 -25.32 -10.87
CA ASP A 108 9.30 -24.73 -11.15
C ASP A 108 9.21 -23.45 -12.02
N GLY A 109 8.09 -22.73 -11.85
CA GLY A 109 7.69 -21.57 -12.62
C GLY A 109 7.80 -20.27 -11.82
N GLY A 110 7.69 -19.13 -12.51
CA GLY A 110 7.64 -17.85 -11.85
C GLY A 110 7.43 -16.69 -12.80
N PHE A 111 6.85 -15.62 -12.26
CA PHE A 111 6.58 -14.40 -12.99
C PHE A 111 7.54 -13.33 -12.50
N LEU A 112 8.46 -12.88 -13.36
CA LEU A 112 9.12 -11.59 -13.16
C LEU A 112 8.05 -10.50 -13.24
N THR A 113 8.00 -9.67 -12.22
CA THR A 113 7.01 -8.60 -12.09
C THR A 113 7.70 -7.24 -11.98
N PHE A 114 7.12 -6.27 -12.67
CA PHE A 114 7.43 -4.86 -12.52
C PHE A 114 6.21 -4.18 -11.89
N ARG A 115 6.43 -3.33 -10.90
CA ARG A 115 5.36 -2.58 -10.26
C ARG A 115 5.59 -1.09 -10.41
N THR A 116 4.52 -0.36 -10.66
CA THR A 116 4.47 1.07 -10.43
C THR A 116 3.19 1.43 -9.68
N GLY A 117 3.26 2.42 -8.79
CA GLY A 117 2.10 2.78 -8.01
C GLY A 117 2.28 4.01 -7.14
N TYR A 118 1.24 4.23 -6.35
CA TYR A 118 1.09 5.30 -5.41
C TYR A 118 0.77 4.70 -4.04
N ARG A 119 1.38 5.28 -3.00
CA ARG A 119 1.15 4.95 -1.61
C ARG A 119 0.76 6.22 -0.84
N TYR A 120 -0.33 6.11 -0.09
CA TYR A 120 -0.67 7.03 0.99
C TYR A 120 -0.45 6.37 2.35
N GLN A 121 0.33 7.01 3.21
CA GLN A 121 0.62 6.56 4.58
C GLN A 121 0.24 7.65 5.58
N ALA A 122 -0.79 7.39 6.38
CA ALA A 122 -1.25 8.31 7.40
C ALA A 122 -0.41 8.20 8.70
N PRO A 123 -0.32 9.26 9.52
CA PRO A 123 0.46 9.25 10.76
C PRO A 123 0.04 8.17 11.77
N LYS A 124 -1.27 7.83 11.79
CA LYS A 124 -1.83 6.78 12.65
C LYS A 124 -1.62 5.35 12.09
N GLY A 125 -0.82 5.21 11.03
CA GLY A 125 -0.46 3.92 10.44
C GLY A 125 -1.40 3.44 9.33
N PHE A 126 -2.52 4.10 9.05
CA PHE A 126 -3.37 3.72 7.92
C PHE A 126 -2.57 3.79 6.61
N LEU A 127 -2.66 2.73 5.82
CA LEU A 127 -1.96 2.60 4.55
C LEU A 127 -2.94 2.32 3.42
N PHE A 128 -2.82 3.08 2.34
CA PHE A 128 -3.57 2.88 1.11
C PHE A 128 -2.60 2.87 -0.06
N LYS A 129 -2.77 1.92 -0.97
CA LYS A 129 -1.91 1.75 -2.15
C LYS A 129 -2.76 1.58 -3.39
N VAL A 130 -2.35 2.18 -4.49
CA VAL A 130 -2.90 1.90 -5.82
C VAL A 130 -1.72 1.64 -6.73
N SER A 131 -1.66 0.48 -7.36
CA SER A 131 -0.52 0.11 -8.20
C SER A 131 -0.97 -0.70 -9.40
N ALA A 132 -0.08 -0.86 -10.37
CA ALA A 132 -0.22 -1.85 -11.42
C ALA A 132 1.01 -2.75 -11.40
N ILE A 133 0.77 -4.07 -11.46
CA ILE A 133 1.81 -5.06 -11.72
C ILE A 133 1.77 -5.41 -13.19
N TYR A 134 2.93 -5.39 -13.82
CA TYR A 134 3.17 -5.82 -15.18
C TYR A 134 4.14 -7.00 -15.18
N SER A 135 3.78 -8.07 -15.88
CA SER A 135 4.68 -9.18 -16.20
C SER A 135 4.69 -9.34 -17.71
N PRO A 136 5.85 -9.19 -18.39
CA PRO A 136 5.95 -9.06 -19.84
C PRO A 136 5.17 -10.08 -20.67
N ASP A 137 5.11 -11.33 -20.19
CA ASP A 137 4.52 -12.44 -20.94
C ASP A 137 3.24 -12.98 -20.30
N ASN A 138 2.74 -12.35 -19.22
CA ASN A 138 1.69 -12.95 -18.40
C ASN A 138 0.47 -12.04 -18.21
N PHE A 139 0.65 -10.87 -17.59
CA PHE A 139 -0.50 -10.04 -17.21
C PHE A 139 -0.12 -8.58 -16.93
N LEU A 140 -1.14 -7.72 -17.03
CA LEU A 140 -1.18 -6.39 -16.43
C LEU A 140 -2.33 -6.36 -15.43
N LEU A 141 -2.02 -6.21 -14.15
CA LEU A 141 -2.98 -6.31 -13.06
C LEU A 141 -3.03 -5.01 -12.25
N PRO A 142 -4.13 -4.23 -12.31
CA PRO A 142 -4.33 -3.12 -11.39
C PRO A 142 -4.65 -3.65 -9.99
N LEU A 143 -4.05 -3.05 -8.98
CA LEU A 143 -4.19 -3.43 -7.58
C LEU A 143 -4.61 -2.22 -6.75
N VAL A 144 -5.53 -2.46 -5.82
CA VAL A 144 -5.87 -1.53 -4.76
C VAL A 144 -5.59 -2.22 -3.43
N GLY A 145 -4.71 -1.62 -2.65
CA GLY A 145 -4.24 -2.17 -1.39
C GLY A 145 -4.63 -1.33 -0.18
N VAL A 146 -4.95 -2.02 0.91
CA VAL A 146 -5.13 -1.42 2.23
C VAL A 146 -4.25 -2.13 3.24
N GLY A 147 -3.76 -1.39 4.23
CA GLY A 147 -2.84 -1.96 5.20
C GLY A 147 -2.66 -1.11 6.43
N TYR A 148 -1.72 -1.54 7.25
CA TYR A 148 -1.31 -0.84 8.46
C TYR A 148 0.21 -0.81 8.55
N SER A 149 0.73 0.40 8.77
CA SER A 149 2.14 0.67 9.01
C SER A 149 2.40 0.95 10.48
N PHE A 150 3.55 0.48 10.98
CA PHE A 150 3.99 0.58 12.38
C PHE A 150 5.51 0.77 12.51
#